data_AF-E8MXM3-F1
#
_entry.id   AF-E8MXM3-F1
#
_cell.length_a   1.000
_cell.length_b   1.000
_cell.length_c   1.000
_cell.angle_alpha   90.00
_cell.angle_beta   90.00
_cell.angle_gamma   90.00
#
_symmetry.space_group_name_H-M   'P 1'
#
loop_
_entity.id
_entity.type
_entity.pdbx_description
1 polymer ?
#
loop_
_entity_poly.entity_id
_entity_poly.type
_entity_poly.pdbx_seq_one_letter_code
_entity_poly.pdbx_strand_id
1 'polypeptide(L)'
;MGGFSTETRQRIAQEFEMAFTARRQGNEGRARVCARRAAGVAAKEYLLQQGMGTPALNAWDALNLLVRQSLSQEMQHSVQILTMRVNEEFSLPVEADVIQEAQFLCEALEKLLVSKGNNEYGR
;
A
#
# COMPACT_ATOMS: atom_id res chain seq x y z
N MET A 1 14.61 -1.66 -14.96
CA MET A 1 14.70 -1.31 -13.52
C MET A 1 13.45 -1.87 -12.85
N GLY A 2 13.55 -2.95 -12.09
CA GLY A 2 12.38 -3.61 -11.49
C GLY A 2 11.91 -2.91 -10.22
N GLY A 3 11.39 -1.69 -10.28
CA GLY A 3 10.90 -0.98 -9.10
C GLY A 3 9.72 -0.09 -9.44
N PHE A 4 9.21 0.64 -8.44
CA PHE A 4 8.16 1.62 -8.71
C PHE A 4 8.67 2.70 -9.67
N SER A 5 7.80 3.09 -10.60
CA SER A 5 8.06 4.24 -11.46
C SER A 5 8.26 5.51 -10.63
N THR A 6 8.98 6.50 -11.18
CA THR A 6 9.17 7.80 -10.54
C THR A 6 7.83 8.47 -10.22
N GLU A 7 6.86 8.37 -11.13
CA GLU A 7 5.51 8.89 -10.94
C GLU A 7 4.81 8.20 -9.77
N THR A 8 4.88 6.87 -9.70
CA THR A 8 4.30 6.08 -8.61
C THR A 8 4.92 6.47 -7.27
N ARG A 9 6.24 6.60 -7.18
CA ARG A 9 6.91 7.06 -5.95
C ARG A 9 6.48 8.47 -5.52
N GLN A 10 6.36 9.39 -6.48
CA GLN A 10 5.88 10.75 -6.18
C GLN A 10 4.44 10.73 -5.65
N ARG A 11 3.55 9.95 -6.24
CA ARG A 11 2.16 9.82 -5.77
C ARG A 11 2.09 9.20 -4.37
N ILE A 12 2.87 8.15 -4.12
CA ILE A 12 2.98 7.54 -2.78
C ILE A 12 3.46 8.60 -1.75
N ALA A 13 4.50 9.36 -2.09
CA ALA A 13 5.04 10.40 -1.20
C ALA A 13 4.01 11.51 -0.90
N GLN A 14 3.27 11.97 -1.91
CA GLN A 14 2.22 12.98 -1.75
C GLN A 14 1.11 12.48 -0.81
N GLU A 15 0.69 11.23 -0.95
CA GLU A 15 -0.32 10.63 -0.08
C GLU A 15 0.18 10.52 1.37
N PHE A 16 1.44 10.14 1.58
CA PHE A 16 2.03 10.13 2.92
C PHE A 16 2.18 11.53 3.52
N GLU A 17 2.59 12.52 2.74
CA GLU A 17 2.67 13.91 3.21
C GLU A 17 1.30 14.43 3.67
N MET A 18 0.25 14.13 2.90
CA MET A 18 -1.12 14.44 3.30
C MET A 18 -1.54 13.69 4.57
N ALA A 19 -1.13 12.43 4.72
CA ALA A 19 -1.41 11.63 5.92
C ALA A 19 -0.76 12.22 7.17
N PHE A 20 0.53 12.54 7.11
CA PHE A 20 1.26 13.16 8.21
C PHE A 20 0.71 14.55 8.56
N THR A 21 0.39 15.35 7.55
CA THR A 21 -0.22 16.68 7.76
C THR A 21 -1.58 16.55 8.44
N ALA A 22 -2.42 15.61 8.01
CA ALA A 22 -3.70 15.35 8.65
C ALA A 22 -3.54 14.91 10.11
N ARG A 23 -2.60 14.00 10.40
CA ARG A 23 -2.30 13.57 11.77
C ARG A 23 -1.84 14.74 12.64
N ARG A 24 -0.94 15.59 12.15
CA ARG A 24 -0.49 16.80 12.86
C ARG A 24 -1.61 17.78 13.16
N GLN A 25 -2.68 17.79 12.37
CA GLN A 25 -3.86 18.62 12.56
C GLN A 25 -4.92 17.95 13.47
N GLY A 26 -4.66 16.75 14.01
CA GLY A 26 -5.63 15.96 14.78
C GLY A 26 -6.70 15.26 13.94
N ASN A 27 -6.56 15.28 12.60
CA ASN A 27 -7.50 14.69 11.66
C ASN A 27 -7.18 13.22 11.39
N GLU A 28 -7.23 12.38 12.42
CA GLU A 28 -6.85 10.96 12.36
C GLU A 28 -7.60 10.17 11.29
N GLY A 29 -8.90 10.45 11.10
CA GLY A 29 -9.70 9.82 10.04
C GLY A 29 -9.12 10.09 8.64
N ARG A 30 -8.77 11.35 8.36
CA ARG A 30 -8.15 11.75 7.09
C ARG A 30 -6.74 11.17 6.95
N ALA A 31 -5.96 11.14 8.03
CA ALA A 31 -4.63 10.55 8.03
C ALA A 31 -4.66 9.08 7.57
N ARG A 32 -5.59 8.28 8.11
CA ARG A 32 -5.80 6.89 7.70
C ARG A 32 -6.23 6.75 6.25
N VAL A 33 -7.09 7.64 5.74
CA VAL A 33 -7.52 7.62 4.32
C VAL A 33 -6.34 7.87 3.40
N CYS A 34 -5.51 8.87 3.69
CA CYS A 34 -4.32 9.18 2.91
C CYS A 34 -3.29 8.04 2.95
N ALA A 35 -3.06 7.43 4.12
CA ALA A 35 -2.18 6.27 4.25
C ALA A 35 -2.64 5.08 3.39
N ARG A 36 -3.95 4.74 3.42
CA ARG A 36 -4.51 3.69 2.57
C ARG A 36 -4.37 4.00 1.09
N ARG A 37 -4.54 5.26 0.69
CA ARG A 37 -4.35 5.68 -0.71
C ARG A 37 -2.89 5.47 -1.14
N ALA A 38 -1.92 5.83 -0.31
CA ALA A 38 -0.50 5.57 -0.57
C ALA A 38 -0.26 4.06 -0.83
N ALA A 39 -0.73 3.22 0.08
CA ALA A 39 -0.64 1.77 -0.05
C ALA A 39 -1.35 1.23 -1.31
N GLY A 40 -2.51 1.78 -1.67
CA GLY A 40 -3.24 1.37 -2.86
C GLY A 40 -2.57 1.79 -4.18
N VAL A 41 -1.85 2.92 -4.20
CA VAL A 41 -1.00 3.29 -5.34
C VAL A 41 0.14 2.29 -5.51
N ALA A 42 0.81 1.92 -4.42
CA ALA A 42 1.86 0.89 -4.44
C ALA A 42 1.33 -0.49 -4.87
N ALA A 43 0.19 -0.91 -4.32
CA ALA A 43 -0.47 -2.17 -4.68
C ALA A 43 -0.83 -2.21 -6.17
N LYS A 44 -1.37 -1.11 -6.71
CA LYS A 44 -1.71 -1.00 -8.12
C LYS A 44 -0.48 -1.16 -9.02
N GLU A 45 0.60 -0.44 -8.73
CA GLU A 45 1.85 -0.55 -9.51
C GLU A 45 2.39 -1.97 -9.47
N TYR A 46 2.44 -2.59 -8.29
CA TYR A 46 2.88 -3.97 -8.13
C TYR A 46 2.05 -4.92 -8.99
N LEU A 47 0.71 -4.85 -8.90
CA LEU A 47 -0.19 -5.71 -9.65
C LEU A 47 -0.07 -5.49 -11.17
N LEU A 48 0.12 -4.24 -11.62
CA LEU A 48 0.38 -3.91 -13.02
C LEU A 48 1.68 -4.55 -13.52
N GLN A 49 2.77 -4.42 -12.76
CA GLN A 49 4.06 -5.01 -13.14
C GLN A 49 4.07 -6.54 -13.07
N GLN A 50 3.21 -7.15 -12.25
CA GLN A 50 3.01 -8.61 -12.25
C GLN A 50 2.05 -9.09 -13.35
N GLY A 51 1.47 -8.20 -14.17
CA GLY A 51 0.49 -8.57 -15.20
C GLY A 51 -0.86 -9.03 -14.64
N MET A 52 -1.13 -8.74 -13.36
CA MET A 52 -2.36 -9.15 -12.64
C MET A 52 -3.37 -8.01 -12.47
N GLY A 53 -2.98 -6.76 -12.79
CA GLY A 53 -3.81 -5.57 -12.64
C GLY A 53 -4.14 -4.89 -13.97
N THR A 54 -5.05 -3.91 -13.92
CA THR A 54 -5.36 -3.04 -15.05
C THR A 54 -5.12 -1.56 -14.68
N PRO A 55 -4.82 -0.68 -15.66
CA PRO A 55 -4.63 0.75 -15.38
C PRO A 55 -5.88 1.42 -14.80
N ALA A 56 -7.07 0.85 -15.03
CA ALA A 56 -8.34 1.34 -14.50
C ALA A 56 -8.57 0.97 -13.02
N LEU A 57 -7.78 0.06 -12.45
CA LEU A 57 -7.92 -0.35 -11.05
C LEU A 57 -7.70 0.86 -10.13
N ASN A 58 -8.65 1.11 -9.23
CA ASN A 58 -8.50 2.15 -8.22
C ASN A 58 -7.69 1.64 -7.01
N ALA A 59 -7.27 2.54 -6.14
CA ALA A 59 -6.41 2.22 -4.99
C ALA A 59 -7.05 1.19 -4.03
N TRP A 60 -8.36 1.26 -3.84
CA TRP A 60 -9.09 0.35 -2.95
C TRP A 60 -9.23 -1.05 -3.56
N ASP A 61 -9.60 -1.14 -4.83
CA ASP A 61 -9.71 -2.40 -5.54
C ASP A 61 -8.35 -3.09 -5.69
N ALA A 62 -7.27 -2.31 -5.86
CA ALA A 62 -5.90 -2.81 -5.84
C ALA A 62 -5.56 -3.47 -4.50
N LEU A 63 -5.88 -2.84 -3.37
CA LEU A 63 -5.67 -3.45 -2.05
C LEU A 63 -6.50 -4.73 -1.86
N ASN A 64 -7.77 -4.73 -2.25
CA ASN A 64 -8.62 -5.91 -2.14
C ASN A 64 -8.15 -7.07 -3.04
N LEU A 65 -7.62 -6.75 -4.23
CA LEU A 65 -7.02 -7.75 -5.09
C LEU A 65 -5.72 -8.30 -4.50
N LEU A 66 -4.94 -7.43 -3.84
CA LEU A 66 -3.70 -7.78 -3.18
C LEU A 66 -3.91 -8.75 -1.99
N VAL A 67 -5.00 -8.62 -1.24
CA VAL A 67 -5.40 -9.57 -0.18
C VAL A 67 -5.44 -11.01 -0.70
N ARG A 68 -5.88 -11.20 -1.95
CA ARG A 68 -6.06 -12.52 -2.58
C ARG A 68 -4.75 -13.12 -3.10
N GLN A 69 -3.64 -12.38 -3.04
CA GLN A 69 -2.34 -12.83 -3.53
C GLN A 69 -1.57 -13.60 -2.45
N SER A 70 -0.71 -14.53 -2.88
CA SER A 70 0.22 -15.23 -1.97
C SER A 70 1.39 -14.32 -1.61
N LEU A 71 1.22 -13.52 -0.55
CA LEU A 71 2.25 -12.65 0.02
C LEU A 71 2.83 -13.26 1.32
N SER A 72 3.90 -12.66 1.87
CA SER A 72 4.40 -13.05 3.19
C SER A 72 3.35 -12.80 4.28
N GLN A 73 3.50 -13.45 5.44
CA GLN A 73 2.56 -13.29 6.55
C GLN A 73 2.48 -11.83 7.03
N GLU A 74 3.62 -11.14 7.09
CA GLU A 74 3.69 -9.74 7.50
C GLU A 74 2.94 -8.84 6.52
N MET A 75 3.13 -9.04 5.21
CA MET A 75 2.41 -8.28 4.18
C MET A 75 0.91 -8.56 4.22
N GLN A 76 0.50 -9.82 4.40
CA GLN A 76 -0.90 -10.18 4.55
C GLN A 76 -1.54 -9.46 5.74
N HIS A 77 -0.84 -9.40 6.87
CA HIS A 77 -1.31 -8.69 8.05
C HIS A 77 -1.50 -7.19 7.78
N SER A 78 -0.52 -6.53 7.16
CA SER A 78 -0.62 -5.11 6.82
C SER A 78 -1.76 -4.82 5.84
N VAL A 79 -1.93 -5.64 4.80
CA VAL A 79 -3.04 -5.46 3.84
C VAL A 79 -4.39 -5.66 4.54
N GLN A 80 -4.52 -6.62 5.46
CA GLN A 80 -5.73 -6.82 6.25
C GLN A 80 -6.06 -5.60 7.11
N ILE A 81 -5.08 -5.02 7.81
CA ILE A 81 -5.27 -3.78 8.58
C ILE A 81 -5.72 -2.63 7.68
N LEU A 82 -5.09 -2.48 6.50
CA LEU A 82 -5.38 -1.40 5.57
C LEU A 82 -6.76 -1.53 4.91
N THR A 83 -7.23 -2.77 4.70
CA THR A 83 -8.55 -3.08 4.12
C THR A 83 -9.66 -3.23 5.16
N MET A 84 -9.31 -3.28 6.45
CA MET A 84 -10.30 -3.35 7.52
C MET A 84 -11.19 -2.10 7.49
N ARG A 85 -12.49 -2.32 7.28
CA ARG A 85 -13.50 -1.26 7.42
C ARG A 85 -13.50 -0.82 8.88
N VAL A 86 -13.52 0.49 9.09
CA VAL A 86 -13.69 1.05 10.43
C VAL A 86 -15.15 0.74 10.80
N ASN A 87 -15.37 -0.17 11.74
CA ASN A 87 -16.70 -0.49 12.24
C ASN A 87 -17.29 0.74 12.94
N GLU A 88 -18.63 0.83 12.98
CA GLU A 88 -19.40 1.94 13.57
C GLU A 88 -19.09 2.23 15.05
N GLU A 89 -18.36 1.35 15.73
CA GLU A 89 -17.90 1.50 17.12
C GLU A 89 -16.61 2.32 17.30
N PHE A 90 -16.05 2.92 16.25
CA PHE A 90 -14.86 3.80 16.32
C PHE A 90 -13.64 3.18 17.05
N SER A 91 -13.63 1.86 17.23
CA SER A 91 -12.60 1.14 17.97
C SER A 91 -11.93 0.17 17.01
N LEU A 92 -10.72 0.51 16.55
CA LEU A 92 -9.81 -0.52 16.07
C LEU A 92 -9.45 -1.36 17.31
N PRO A 93 -9.67 -2.68 17.35
CA PRO A 93 -9.19 -3.53 18.45
C PRO A 93 -7.66 -3.59 18.56
N VAL A 94 -6.96 -2.85 17.71
CA VAL A 94 -5.52 -2.89 17.53
C VAL A 94 -5.03 -1.45 17.51
N GLU A 95 -4.05 -1.13 18.36
CA GLU A 95 -3.25 0.10 18.33
C GLU A 95 -2.38 0.21 17.05
N ALA A 96 -2.85 -0.31 15.91
CA ALA A 96 -2.09 -0.35 14.68
C ALA A 96 -2.03 1.04 14.05
N ASP A 97 -0.82 1.55 13.89
CA ASP A 97 -0.57 2.78 13.15
C ASP A 97 -0.72 2.50 11.65
N VAL A 98 -1.89 2.84 11.10
CA VAL A 98 -2.23 2.67 9.68
C VAL A 98 -1.21 3.34 8.75
N ILE A 99 -0.54 4.41 9.19
CA ILE A 99 0.52 5.05 8.40
C ILE A 99 1.73 4.12 8.33
N GLN A 100 2.14 3.52 9.45
CA GLN A 100 3.27 2.58 9.49
C GLN A 100 2.97 1.32 8.67
N GLU A 101 1.77 0.76 8.78
CA GLU A 101 1.36 -0.41 7.97
C GLU A 101 1.39 -0.11 6.47
N ALA A 102 0.94 1.09 6.08
CA ALA A 102 1.03 1.54 4.68
C ALA A 102 2.49 1.70 4.22
N GLN A 103 3.37 2.26 5.06
CA GLN A 103 4.80 2.40 4.73
C GLN A 103 5.47 1.05 4.54
N PHE A 104 5.27 0.15 5.50
CA PHE A 104 5.79 -1.21 5.45
C PHE A 104 5.35 -1.92 4.16
N LEU A 105 4.06 -1.86 3.83
CA LEU A 105 3.54 -2.52 2.63
C LEU A 105 4.14 -1.93 1.35
N CYS A 106 4.27 -0.60 1.25
CA CYS A 106 4.91 0.06 0.10
C CYS A 106 6.35 -0.43 -0.10
N GLU A 107 7.15 -0.44 0.98
CA GLU A 107 8.53 -0.90 0.92
C GLU A 107 8.65 -2.39 0.56
N ALA A 108 7.80 -3.23 1.14
CA ALA A 108 7.80 -4.67 0.88
C ALA A 108 7.46 -4.97 -0.59
N LEU A 109 6.45 -4.30 -1.14
CA LEU A 109 6.07 -4.44 -2.55
C LEU A 109 7.18 -3.97 -3.50
N GLU A 110 7.83 -2.84 -3.20
CA GLU A 110 8.94 -2.36 -4.01
C GLU A 110 10.13 -3.33 -3.98
N LYS A 111 10.50 -3.84 -2.79
CA LYS A 111 11.55 -4.85 -2.64
C LYS A 111 11.26 -6.12 -3.44
N LEU A 112 10.00 -6.57 -3.48
CA LEU A 112 9.59 -7.73 -4.29
C LEU A 112 9.79 -7.48 -5.79
N LEU A 113 9.44 -6.29 -6.29
CA LEU A 113 9.70 -5.93 -7.70
C LEU A 113 11.20 -5.93 -8.01
N VAL A 114 12.02 -5.37 -7.11
CA VAL A 114 13.48 -5.26 -7.32
C VAL A 114 14.11 -6.64 -7.33
N SER A 115 13.69 -7.50 -6.40
CA SER A 115 14.20 -8.87 -6.29
C SER A 115 13.85 -9.71 -7.52
N LYS A 116 12.67 -9.50 -8.12
CA LYS A 116 12.30 -10.18 -9.37
C LYS A 116 13.04 -9.64 -10.59
N GLY A 117 13.16 -8.32 -10.73
CA GLY A 117 13.87 -7.71 -11.87
C GLY A 117 15.36 -8.08 -11.95
N ASN A 118 15.98 -8.44 -10.83
CA ASN A 118 17.37 -8.90 -10.79
C ASN A 118 17.52 -10.40 -11.16
N ASN A 119 16.47 -11.20 -11.02
CA ASN A 119 16.51 -12.64 -11.30
C ASN A 119 16.29 -13.00 -12.78
N GLU A 120 15.82 -12.04 -13.59
CA GLU A 120 15.47 -12.26 -15.01
C GLU A 120 16.64 -12.04 -15.98
N TYR A 121 17.81 -11.60 -15.49
CA TYR A 121 19.03 -11.38 -16.30
C TYR A 121 20.17 -12.38 -16.01
N GLY A 122 19.85 -13.51 -15.38
CA GLY A 122 20.80 -14.58 -15.06
C GLY A 122 20.58 -15.85 -15.87
N ARG A 123 20.56 -15.78 -17.20
CA ARG A 123 20.73 -16.95 -18.09
C ARG A 123 21.49 -16.58 -19.35
#